data_AF-A0A7S1M6N3-F1
#
_entry.id   AF-A0A7S1M6N3-F1
#
_cell.length_a   1.000
_cell.length_b   1.000
_cell.length_c   1.000
_cell.angle_alpha   90.00
_cell.angle_beta   90.00
_cell.angle_gamma   90.00
#
_symmetry.space_group_name_H-M   'P 1'
#
loop_
_entity.id
_entity.type
_entity.pdbx_description
1 polymer ?
#
loop_
_entity_poly.entity_id
_entity_poly.type
_entity_poly.pdbx_seq_one_letter_code
_entity_poly.pdbx_strand_id
1 'polypeptide(L)'
;MCGLIDVDVDYPGNDLGPAINSSSPEACCQTCARNEDCCAWTWVRRINLCFLKGRHPRSKLSKIQNSMTISGQPTQVQRGIPVVIREPGTSLLCWSLMLPYGYEREMLGMQYRRGLSIFKCDEYTVYSNESIVVAPGVITSVVQSDMHCEKGGEFKTALNTPIFMAVWTRIFKENRARFHDWIVKADADAVFFADRLRRVVMNHPEDDRGVYLNNCRMGMHGPLEVFSRNAVAAWEGARGRCIAHFSRLCNGDCKWGEDMFIDQCLWKVQLVRRDFEGRLLVEDHCAPPPDWWQCRNASVVAFHPFKNVDGYEQCAANAMSVGR
;
A
#
# COMPACT_ATOMS: atom_id res chain seq x y z
N MET A 1 -6.53 -5.05 35.41
CA MET A 1 -7.32 -4.94 34.17
C MET A 1 -6.41 -4.38 33.09
N CYS A 2 -6.51 -4.85 31.84
CA CYS A 2 -5.81 -4.19 30.74
C CYS A 2 -6.31 -2.75 30.63
N GLY A 3 -5.43 -1.79 30.34
CA GLY A 3 -5.70 -0.36 30.30
C GLY A 3 -6.78 0.06 29.30
N LEU A 4 -6.39 0.71 28.20
CA LEU A 4 -7.33 1.09 27.15
C LEU A 4 -7.66 -0.13 26.27
N ILE A 5 -8.95 -0.39 26.05
CA ILE A 5 -9.44 -1.43 25.14
C ILE A 5 -10.37 -0.79 24.11
N ASP A 6 -10.14 -1.10 22.84
CA ASP A 6 -10.96 -0.75 21.70
C ASP A 6 -11.53 -2.04 21.08
N VAL A 7 -12.83 -2.24 21.21
CA VAL A 7 -13.54 -3.39 20.64
C VAL A 7 -13.86 -3.12 19.16
N ASP A 8 -13.72 -4.16 18.33
CA ASP A 8 -14.01 -4.11 16.89
C ASP A 8 -13.12 -3.13 16.12
N VAL A 9 -11.87 -3.02 16.55
CA VAL A 9 -10.88 -2.08 16.03
C VAL A 9 -9.58 -2.81 15.77
N ASP A 10 -8.97 -2.50 14.64
CA ASP A 10 -7.59 -2.85 14.32
C ASP A 10 -6.70 -1.60 14.44
N TYR A 11 -5.45 -1.82 14.83
CA TYR A 11 -4.38 -0.82 14.79
C TYR A 11 -3.32 -1.25 13.76
N PRO A 12 -3.57 -1.18 12.45
CA PRO A 12 -2.75 -1.89 11.47
C PRO A 12 -1.30 -1.41 11.44
N GLY A 13 -0.35 -2.29 11.15
CA GLY A 13 1.09 -1.98 11.11
C GLY A 13 1.68 -1.68 12.48
N ASN A 14 2.84 -1.02 12.48
CA ASN A 14 3.65 -0.77 13.67
C ASN A 14 4.09 -2.02 14.44
N ASP A 15 4.01 -3.19 13.83
CA ASP A 15 4.27 -4.45 14.53
C ASP A 15 5.75 -4.53 14.98
N LEU A 16 5.99 -5.10 16.16
CA LEU A 16 7.34 -5.32 16.71
C LEU A 16 7.97 -6.62 16.20
N GLY A 17 7.19 -7.48 15.56
CA GLY A 17 7.61 -8.81 15.13
C GLY A 17 6.44 -9.63 14.59
N PRO A 18 6.67 -10.93 14.37
CA PRO A 18 5.61 -11.87 14.00
C PRO A 18 4.49 -11.90 15.05
N ALA A 19 3.28 -12.23 14.59
CA ALA A 19 2.16 -12.46 15.48
C ALA A 19 2.44 -13.63 16.43
N ILE A 20 1.97 -13.52 17.67
CA ILE A 20 2.13 -14.55 18.71
C ILE A 20 0.78 -15.15 19.08
N ASN A 21 0.77 -16.43 19.46
CA ASN A 21 -0.44 -17.06 19.96
C ASN A 21 -0.89 -16.38 21.26
N SER A 22 -2.19 -16.08 21.36
CA SER A 22 -2.80 -15.52 22.56
C SER A 22 -4.24 -16.00 22.67
N SER A 23 -4.58 -16.62 23.80
CA SER A 23 -5.91 -17.19 24.04
C SER A 23 -7.00 -16.14 24.24
N SER A 24 -6.65 -14.90 24.58
CA SER A 24 -7.60 -13.81 24.78
C SER A 24 -6.98 -12.42 24.50
N PRO A 25 -7.81 -11.37 24.37
CA PRO A 25 -7.35 -9.98 24.35
C PRO A 25 -6.56 -9.60 25.61
N GLU A 26 -6.99 -10.05 26.78
CA GLU A 26 -6.31 -9.78 28.06
C GLU A 26 -4.90 -10.38 28.07
N ALA A 27 -4.73 -11.61 27.59
CA ALA A 27 -3.41 -12.25 27.49
C ALA A 27 -2.49 -11.51 26.49
N CYS A 28 -3.06 -11.00 25.39
CA CYS A 28 -2.34 -10.19 24.42
C CYS A 28 -1.86 -8.88 25.06
N CYS A 29 -2.75 -8.21 25.80
CA CYS A 29 -2.42 -7.01 26.54
C CYS A 29 -1.34 -7.23 27.61
N GLN A 30 -1.41 -8.31 28.40
CA GLN A 30 -0.39 -8.61 29.40
C GLN A 30 0.98 -8.90 28.77
N THR A 31 0.98 -9.48 27.57
CA THR A 31 2.22 -9.69 26.82
C THR A 31 2.80 -8.37 26.33
N CYS A 32 1.96 -7.47 25.82
CA CYS A 32 2.37 -6.10 25.51
C CYS A 32 2.88 -5.36 26.75
N ALA A 33 2.19 -5.47 27.89
CA ALA A 33 2.56 -4.80 29.13
C ALA A 33 3.93 -5.24 29.69
N ARG A 34 4.37 -6.47 29.39
CA ARG A 34 5.70 -6.99 29.75
C ARG A 34 6.81 -6.63 28.76
N ASN A 35 6.48 -6.38 27.50
CA ASN A 35 7.44 -5.97 26.48
C ASN A 35 7.58 -4.45 26.52
N GLU A 36 8.75 -3.90 26.90
CA GLU A 36 8.98 -2.45 27.09
C GLU A 36 8.81 -1.59 25.83
N ASP A 37 8.99 -2.16 24.64
CA ASP A 37 8.80 -1.48 23.35
C ASP A 37 7.33 -1.41 22.93
N CYS A 38 6.47 -2.26 23.50
CA CYS A 38 5.07 -2.38 23.11
C CYS A 38 4.20 -1.24 23.65
N CYS A 39 3.70 -0.40 22.74
CA CYS A 39 2.82 0.73 23.04
C CYS A 39 1.34 0.44 22.76
N ALA A 40 1.05 -0.59 21.96
CA ALA A 40 -0.31 -1.02 21.66
C ALA A 40 -0.32 -2.49 21.22
N TRP A 41 -1.50 -3.07 21.12
CA TRP A 41 -1.67 -4.45 20.68
C TRP A 41 -2.97 -4.61 19.91
N THR A 42 -3.00 -5.62 19.03
CA THR A 42 -4.22 -6.06 18.34
C THR A 42 -4.32 -7.57 18.43
N TRP A 43 -5.44 -8.06 18.94
CA TRP A 43 -5.78 -9.48 19.00
C TRP A 43 -6.86 -9.82 17.98
N VAL A 44 -6.64 -10.89 17.21
CA VAL A 44 -7.52 -11.32 16.13
C VAL A 44 -8.34 -12.54 16.57
N ARG A 45 -9.66 -12.35 16.70
CA ARG A 45 -10.61 -13.34 17.25
C ARG A 45 -10.54 -14.70 16.58
N ARG A 46 -10.50 -14.72 15.25
CA ARG A 46 -10.68 -15.96 14.47
C ARG A 46 -9.47 -16.91 14.54
N ILE A 47 -8.28 -16.35 14.73
CA ILE A 47 -7.01 -17.09 14.64
C ILE A 47 -6.24 -17.09 15.96
N ASN A 48 -6.76 -16.43 17.01
CA ASN A 48 -6.14 -16.33 18.33
C ASN A 48 -4.69 -15.81 18.27
N LEU A 49 -4.43 -14.87 17.37
CA LEU A 49 -3.12 -14.24 17.22
C LEU A 49 -3.13 -12.82 17.78
N CYS A 50 -2.02 -12.46 18.40
CA CYS A 50 -1.73 -11.17 18.99
C CYS A 50 -0.57 -10.49 18.25
N PHE A 51 -0.78 -9.24 17.88
CA PHE A 51 0.21 -8.39 17.23
C PHE A 51 0.61 -7.31 18.22
N LEU A 52 1.88 -7.29 18.62
CA LEU A 52 2.45 -6.27 19.51
C LEU A 52 2.94 -5.11 18.67
N LYS A 53 2.65 -3.88 19.09
CA LYS A 53 2.85 -2.68 18.28
C LYS A 53 3.72 -1.67 18.98
N GLY A 54 4.71 -1.15 18.27
CA GLY A 54 5.69 -0.18 18.73
C GLY A 54 5.45 1.23 18.18
N ARG A 55 6.51 2.03 18.21
CA ARG A 55 6.53 3.45 17.79
C ARG A 55 7.03 3.68 16.36
N HIS A 56 7.37 2.60 15.66
CA HIS A 56 7.88 2.62 14.29
C HIS A 56 6.97 1.82 13.37
N PRO A 57 6.83 2.22 12.09
CA PRO A 57 7.47 3.38 11.46
C PRO A 57 6.75 4.70 11.76
N ARG A 58 5.54 4.64 12.33
CA ARG A 58 4.71 5.82 12.62
C ARG A 58 4.66 6.10 14.12
N SER A 59 4.79 7.36 14.51
CA SER A 59 4.62 7.79 15.90
C SER A 59 3.15 7.84 16.37
N LYS A 60 2.20 7.54 15.48
CA LYS A 60 0.76 7.47 15.74
C LYS A 60 0.19 6.21 15.11
N LEU A 61 -0.81 5.61 15.75
CA LEU A 61 -1.54 4.44 15.26
C LEU A 61 -2.74 4.86 14.43
N SER A 62 -3.05 4.16 13.35
CA SER A 62 -4.33 4.30 12.67
C SER A 62 -5.39 3.44 13.34
N LYS A 63 -6.60 3.97 13.50
CA LYS A 63 -7.75 3.23 14.02
C LYS A 63 -8.66 2.82 12.87
N ILE A 64 -8.72 1.51 12.58
CA ILE A 64 -9.55 0.97 11.49
C ILE A 64 -10.63 0.08 12.09
N GLN A 65 -11.89 0.29 11.68
CA GLN A 65 -13.00 -0.53 12.15
C GLN A 65 -12.89 -1.96 11.59
N ASN A 66 -12.86 -2.95 12.48
CA ASN A 66 -12.78 -4.36 12.10
C ASN A 66 -13.39 -5.25 13.21
N SER A 67 -14.58 -5.79 12.95
CA SER A 67 -15.31 -6.64 13.91
C SER A 67 -14.62 -7.96 14.25
N MET A 68 -13.52 -8.31 13.58
CA MET A 68 -12.73 -9.51 13.89
C MET A 68 -11.59 -9.25 14.87
N THR A 69 -11.35 -7.99 15.26
CA THR A 69 -10.22 -7.62 16.11
C THR A 69 -10.63 -6.87 17.37
N ILE A 70 -9.82 -7.04 18.42
CA ILE A 70 -9.86 -6.21 19.64
C ILE A 70 -8.47 -5.64 19.78
N SER A 71 -8.37 -4.33 19.93
CA SER A 71 -7.09 -3.64 20.10
C SER A 71 -7.05 -2.90 21.43
N GLY A 72 -5.86 -2.43 21.81
CA GLY A 72 -5.74 -1.65 23.03
C GLY A 72 -4.34 -1.10 23.24
N GLN A 73 -4.21 -0.32 24.31
CA GLN A 73 -2.93 0.22 24.77
C GLN A 73 -2.73 -0.20 26.23
N PRO A 74 -1.52 -0.62 26.64
CA PRO A 74 -1.26 -1.10 27.97
C PRO A 74 -1.13 0.07 28.98
N THR A 75 -2.18 0.91 29.10
CA THR A 75 -2.16 2.11 29.95
C THR A 75 -2.07 1.80 31.44
N GLN A 76 -2.30 0.54 31.86
CA GLN A 76 -2.03 0.07 33.22
C GLN A 76 -0.54 0.14 33.60
N VAL A 77 0.36 0.15 32.61
CA VAL A 77 1.80 0.43 32.79
C VAL A 77 2.20 1.77 32.18
N GLN A 78 1.23 2.69 32.02
CA GLN A 78 1.42 4.06 31.51
C GLN A 78 2.09 4.14 30.13
N ARG A 79 1.90 3.12 29.27
CA ARG A 79 2.45 3.09 27.91
C ARG A 79 1.35 3.17 26.85
N GLY A 80 1.62 3.98 25.83
CA GLY A 80 0.69 4.29 24.76
C GLY A 80 1.28 5.28 23.75
N ILE A 81 0.63 5.40 22.60
CA ILE A 81 0.91 6.42 21.57
C ILE A 81 -0.40 6.99 21.00
N PRO A 82 -0.39 8.23 20.47
CA PRO A 82 -1.58 8.83 19.90
C PRO A 82 -2.19 7.98 18.79
N VAL A 83 -3.52 7.98 18.74
CA VAL A 83 -4.30 7.32 17.70
C VAL A 83 -4.85 8.37 16.74
N VAL A 84 -4.85 8.07 15.44
CA VAL A 84 -5.45 8.88 14.39
C VAL A 84 -6.66 8.13 13.85
N ILE A 85 -7.79 8.83 13.86
CA ILE A 85 -9.00 8.45 13.13
C ILE A 85 -8.97 9.28 11.84
N ARG A 86 -9.15 8.60 10.70
CA ARG A 86 -9.17 9.27 9.40
C ARG A 86 -10.55 9.82 9.10
N GLU A 87 -10.58 10.95 8.41
CA GLU A 87 -11.82 11.44 7.81
C GLU A 87 -12.38 10.38 6.85
N PRO A 88 -13.70 10.18 6.79
CA PRO A 88 -14.31 9.22 5.87
C PRO A 88 -13.82 9.45 4.43
N GLY A 89 -13.44 8.37 3.73
CA GLY A 89 -12.95 8.44 2.36
C GLY A 89 -11.45 8.72 2.23
N THR A 90 -10.68 8.69 3.32
CA THR A 90 -9.24 9.04 3.32
C THR A 90 -8.30 8.00 3.93
N SER A 91 -8.83 6.85 4.39
CA SER A 91 -7.99 5.74 4.87
C SER A 91 -7.28 5.04 3.70
N LEU A 92 -5.99 4.74 3.90
CA LEU A 92 -5.13 4.18 2.85
C LEU A 92 -4.54 2.82 3.27
N LEU A 93 -4.78 1.79 2.44
CA LEU A 93 -3.99 0.56 2.41
C LEU A 93 -2.96 0.66 1.29
N CYS A 94 -1.68 0.67 1.64
CA CYS A 94 -0.60 0.78 0.66
C CYS A 94 0.20 -0.51 0.53
N TRP A 95 0.64 -0.84 -0.68
CA TRP A 95 1.48 -2.02 -0.89
C TRP A 95 2.54 -1.78 -1.94
N SER A 96 3.63 -2.54 -1.81
CA SER A 96 4.71 -2.60 -2.79
C SER A 96 5.02 -4.05 -3.11
N LEU A 97 5.34 -4.33 -4.37
CA LEU A 97 6.00 -5.57 -4.77
C LEU A 97 7.51 -5.33 -4.67
N MET A 98 8.22 -6.26 -4.03
CA MET A 98 9.66 -6.19 -3.82
C MET A 98 10.33 -7.40 -4.45
N LEU A 99 11.29 -7.15 -5.33
CA LEU A 99 12.23 -8.17 -5.79
C LEU A 99 13.10 -8.65 -4.62
N PRO A 100 13.31 -9.97 -4.45
CA PRO A 100 14.11 -10.51 -3.35
C PRO A 100 15.60 -10.15 -3.48
N TYR A 101 16.02 -9.67 -4.65
CA TYR A 101 17.38 -9.25 -5.01
C TYR A 101 17.41 -7.77 -5.44
N GLY A 102 18.61 -7.20 -5.53
CA GLY A 102 18.81 -5.81 -5.95
C GLY A 102 18.60 -4.80 -4.82
N TYR A 103 18.29 -3.55 -5.18
CA TYR A 103 18.30 -2.40 -4.27
C TYR A 103 16.99 -2.22 -3.49
N GLU A 104 15.89 -2.85 -3.91
CA GLU A 104 14.55 -2.55 -3.40
C GLU A 104 14.39 -2.89 -1.91
N ARG A 105 15.05 -3.96 -1.43
CA ARG A 105 15.04 -4.32 -0.01
C ARG A 105 15.66 -3.24 0.86
N GLU A 106 16.83 -2.75 0.48
CA GLU A 106 17.51 -1.67 1.20
C GLU A 106 16.66 -0.39 1.18
N MET A 107 16.06 -0.10 0.03
CA MET A 107 15.20 1.06 -0.18
C MET A 107 13.95 1.05 0.70
N LEU A 108 13.20 -0.05 0.73
CA LEU A 108 12.04 -0.21 1.61
C LEU A 108 12.45 -0.21 3.09
N GLY A 109 13.60 -0.79 3.42
CA GLY A 109 14.17 -0.70 4.77
C GLY A 109 14.45 0.75 5.21
N MET A 110 15.00 1.58 4.30
CA MET A 110 15.18 3.01 4.56
C MET A 110 13.84 3.73 4.70
N GLN A 111 12.89 3.50 3.80
CA GLN A 111 11.56 4.13 3.86
C GLN A 111 10.87 3.83 5.20
N TYR A 112 10.98 2.60 5.70
CA TYR A 112 10.47 2.23 7.02
C TYR A 112 11.14 3.03 8.14
N ARG A 113 12.49 3.06 8.17
CA ARG A 113 13.25 3.80 9.20
C ARG A 113 12.89 5.28 9.23
N ARG A 114 12.61 5.86 8.07
CA ARG A 114 12.24 7.28 7.91
C ARG A 114 10.75 7.56 8.05
N GLY A 115 9.89 6.54 8.11
CA GLY A 115 8.43 6.71 8.13
C GLY A 115 7.88 7.34 6.84
N LEU A 116 8.43 6.94 5.69
CA LEU A 116 8.09 7.48 4.36
C LEU A 116 7.19 6.52 3.56
N SER A 117 6.58 7.05 2.50
CA SER A 117 5.89 6.26 1.46
C SER A 117 4.84 5.31 2.01
N ILE A 118 4.83 4.04 1.61
CA ILE A 118 3.80 3.09 2.03
C ILE A 118 3.71 2.97 3.55
N PHE A 119 4.83 3.15 4.26
CA PHE A 119 4.90 3.07 5.71
C PHE A 119 4.23 4.24 6.43
N LYS A 120 3.80 5.26 5.69
CA LYS A 120 2.97 6.38 6.20
C LYS A 120 1.46 6.16 5.96
N CYS A 121 1.08 5.12 5.25
CA CYS A 121 -0.32 4.74 5.08
C CYS A 121 -0.91 4.19 6.37
N ASP A 122 -2.23 4.05 6.41
CA ASP A 122 -2.93 3.54 7.59
C ASP A 122 -2.65 2.07 7.83
N GLU A 123 -2.42 1.36 6.73
CA GLU A 123 -2.00 -0.02 6.68
C GLU A 123 -1.05 -0.23 5.51
N TYR A 124 -0.12 -1.17 5.66
CA TYR A 124 0.83 -1.48 4.59
C TYR A 124 1.18 -2.96 4.51
N THR A 125 1.59 -3.38 3.32
CA THR A 125 2.13 -4.72 3.04
C THR A 125 3.26 -4.63 2.02
N VAL A 126 4.34 -5.38 2.23
CA VAL A 126 5.33 -5.64 1.18
C VAL A 126 5.10 -7.06 0.68
N TYR A 127 4.93 -7.23 -0.63
CA TYR A 127 4.82 -8.54 -1.27
C TYR A 127 6.16 -8.92 -1.89
N SER A 128 6.48 -10.21 -1.90
CA SER A 128 7.62 -10.77 -2.62
C SER A 128 7.37 -12.25 -2.88
N ASN A 129 8.16 -12.91 -3.72
CA ASN A 129 8.09 -14.37 -3.89
C ASN A 129 8.82 -15.15 -2.77
N GLU A 130 9.56 -14.45 -1.92
CA GLU A 130 10.25 -15.02 -0.76
C GLU A 130 9.79 -14.38 0.55
N SER A 131 9.98 -15.09 1.67
CA SER A 131 9.75 -14.57 3.02
C SER A 131 11.00 -13.84 3.51
N ILE A 132 10.95 -12.51 3.54
CA ILE A 132 12.09 -11.64 3.81
C ILE A 132 11.72 -10.64 4.90
N VAL A 133 12.60 -10.51 5.89
CA VAL A 133 12.54 -9.40 6.87
C VAL A 133 13.04 -8.13 6.19
N VAL A 134 12.12 -7.21 5.90
CA VAL A 134 12.40 -5.90 5.30
C VAL A 134 12.82 -4.90 6.38
N ALA A 135 12.14 -4.95 7.53
CA ALA A 135 12.39 -4.11 8.69
C ALA A 135 11.82 -4.81 9.96
N PRO A 136 12.09 -4.32 11.19
CA PRO A 136 11.46 -4.85 12.39
C PRO A 136 9.93 -4.93 12.26
N GLY A 137 9.37 -6.13 12.43
CA GLY A 137 7.94 -6.41 12.27
C GLY A 137 7.38 -6.31 10.85
N VAL A 138 8.22 -6.10 9.82
CA VAL A 138 7.81 -6.10 8.42
C VAL A 138 8.45 -7.29 7.72
N ILE A 139 7.65 -8.34 7.56
CA ILE A 139 8.00 -9.54 6.80
C ILE A 139 7.14 -9.53 5.53
N THR A 140 7.74 -9.86 4.40
CA THR A 140 7.03 -9.92 3.13
C THR A 140 5.90 -10.95 3.17
N SER A 141 4.78 -10.60 2.54
CA SER A 141 3.72 -11.56 2.26
C SER A 141 4.05 -12.31 0.96
N VAL A 142 4.21 -13.64 1.07
CA VAL A 142 4.70 -14.47 -0.03
C VAL A 142 3.66 -14.62 -1.14
N VAL A 143 4.08 -14.34 -2.37
CA VAL A 143 3.34 -14.51 -3.62
C VAL A 143 3.94 -15.67 -4.41
N GLN A 144 3.13 -16.68 -4.73
CA GLN A 144 3.59 -17.84 -5.50
C GLN A 144 3.67 -17.49 -6.99
N SER A 145 4.76 -16.86 -7.42
CA SER A 145 5.02 -16.51 -8.82
C SER A 145 6.53 -16.43 -9.07
N ASP A 146 6.93 -16.64 -10.32
CA ASP A 146 8.29 -16.30 -10.77
C ASP A 146 8.36 -14.78 -11.00
N MET A 147 9.37 -14.12 -10.44
CA MET A 147 9.49 -12.65 -10.46
C MET A 147 10.29 -12.13 -11.66
N HIS A 148 10.78 -13.02 -12.53
CA HIS A 148 11.44 -12.62 -13.77
C HIS A 148 10.41 -12.15 -14.81
N CYS A 149 10.68 -11.01 -15.44
CA CYS A 149 9.87 -10.52 -16.56
C CYS A 149 10.74 -10.08 -17.72
N GLU A 150 10.26 -10.34 -18.93
CA GLU A 150 10.83 -9.80 -20.16
C GLU A 150 10.27 -8.40 -20.43
N LYS A 151 10.99 -7.61 -21.23
CA LYS A 151 10.46 -6.38 -21.82
C LYS A 151 9.92 -6.66 -23.22
N GLY A 152 8.73 -6.19 -23.55
CA GLY A 152 8.09 -6.51 -24.81
C GLY A 152 6.84 -5.68 -25.10
N GLY A 153 6.04 -6.14 -26.07
CA GLY A 153 4.82 -5.46 -26.49
C GLY A 153 5.06 -4.24 -27.40
N GLU A 154 3.95 -3.63 -27.83
CA GLU A 154 3.91 -2.43 -28.67
C GLU A 154 4.65 -1.25 -28.00
N PHE A 155 4.54 -1.14 -26.68
CA PHE A 155 5.10 -0.05 -25.88
C PHE A 155 6.47 -0.37 -25.26
N LYS A 156 7.05 -1.55 -25.53
CA LYS A 156 8.34 -2.00 -24.95
C LYS A 156 8.41 -1.96 -23.41
N THR A 157 7.27 -2.20 -22.74
CA THR A 157 7.14 -2.20 -21.28
C THR A 157 7.43 -3.59 -20.69
N ALA A 158 7.51 -3.68 -19.36
CA ALA A 158 7.66 -4.95 -18.66
C ALA A 158 6.40 -5.81 -18.81
N LEU A 159 6.55 -7.06 -19.24
CA LEU A 159 5.44 -8.01 -19.39
C LEU A 159 5.19 -8.75 -18.07
N ASN A 160 4.82 -7.99 -17.04
CA ASN A 160 4.70 -8.45 -15.65
C ASN A 160 3.25 -8.81 -15.25
N THR A 161 2.28 -8.75 -16.16
CA THR A 161 0.86 -9.05 -15.90
C THR A 161 0.63 -10.35 -15.10
N PRO A 162 1.29 -11.50 -15.40
CA PRO A 162 1.11 -12.71 -14.61
C PRO A 162 1.57 -12.59 -13.14
N ILE A 163 2.65 -11.84 -12.90
CA ILE A 163 3.19 -11.61 -11.56
C ILE A 163 2.18 -10.84 -10.73
N PHE A 164 1.68 -9.73 -11.27
CA PHE A 164 0.71 -8.88 -10.57
C PHE A 164 -0.65 -9.54 -10.41
N MET A 165 -1.08 -10.41 -11.33
CA MET A 165 -2.25 -11.27 -11.12
C MET A 165 -2.09 -12.19 -9.89
N ALA A 166 -0.89 -12.72 -9.65
CA ALA A 166 -0.59 -13.50 -8.46
C ALA A 166 -0.58 -12.63 -7.18
N VAL A 167 -0.03 -11.41 -7.25
CA VAL A 167 -0.07 -10.44 -6.14
C VAL A 167 -1.52 -10.09 -5.78
N TRP A 168 -2.35 -9.74 -6.77
CA TRP A 168 -3.78 -9.47 -6.55
C TRP A 168 -4.51 -10.67 -5.94
N THR A 169 -4.21 -11.89 -6.38
CA THR A 169 -4.76 -13.11 -5.78
C THR A 169 -4.40 -13.22 -4.29
N ARG A 170 -3.18 -12.83 -3.91
CA ARG A 170 -2.77 -12.77 -2.50
C ARG A 170 -3.51 -11.66 -1.74
N ILE A 171 -3.62 -10.46 -2.31
CA ILE A 171 -4.36 -9.32 -1.71
C ILE A 171 -5.81 -9.71 -1.40
N PHE A 172 -6.51 -10.34 -2.34
CA PHE A 172 -7.90 -10.76 -2.15
C PHE A 172 -8.06 -11.85 -1.08
N LYS A 173 -7.12 -12.80 -1.04
CA LYS A 173 -7.12 -13.84 0.00
C LYS A 173 -6.93 -13.25 1.40
N GLU A 174 -6.17 -12.17 1.54
CA GLU A 174 -5.97 -11.47 2.81
C GLU A 174 -7.19 -10.63 3.20
N ASN A 175 -7.97 -10.16 2.22
CA ASN A 175 -9.25 -9.45 2.41
C ASN A 175 -9.12 -8.23 3.34
N ARG A 176 -7.99 -7.52 3.23
CA ARG A 176 -7.65 -6.32 4.00
C ARG A 176 -8.17 -5.04 3.33
N ALA A 177 -8.18 -5.03 1.99
CA ALA A 177 -8.65 -3.92 1.16
C ALA A 177 -10.04 -3.39 1.53
N ARG A 178 -10.98 -4.27 1.91
CA ARG A 178 -12.35 -3.87 2.27
C ARG A 178 -12.47 -2.94 3.48
N PHE A 179 -11.44 -2.86 4.31
CA PHE A 179 -11.42 -2.04 5.54
C PHE A 179 -10.88 -0.63 5.31
N HIS A 180 -10.44 -0.32 4.10
CA HIS A 180 -9.89 0.99 3.73
C HIS A 180 -10.69 1.61 2.60
N ASP A 181 -10.65 2.93 2.51
CA ASP A 181 -11.32 3.69 1.46
C ASP A 181 -10.55 3.59 0.13
N TRP A 182 -9.21 3.56 0.22
CA TRP A 182 -8.32 3.52 -0.94
C TRP A 182 -7.22 2.48 -0.80
N ILE A 183 -6.93 1.81 -1.91
CA ILE A 183 -5.86 0.84 -2.06
C ILE A 183 -4.84 1.44 -3.03
N VAL A 184 -3.58 1.48 -2.59
CA VAL A 184 -2.51 2.15 -3.30
C VAL A 184 -1.37 1.17 -3.54
N LYS A 185 -1.02 0.95 -4.79
CA LYS A 185 0.26 0.39 -5.15
C LYS A 185 1.27 1.53 -5.25
N ALA A 186 2.44 1.38 -4.65
CA ALA A 186 3.60 2.21 -4.96
C ALA A 186 4.82 1.33 -5.19
N ASP A 187 5.57 1.59 -6.25
CA ASP A 187 6.84 0.92 -6.49
C ASP A 187 7.89 1.35 -5.46
N ALA A 188 8.86 0.48 -5.17
CA ALA A 188 9.87 0.74 -4.14
C ALA A 188 10.69 2.01 -4.45
N ASP A 189 10.93 2.34 -5.72
CA ASP A 189 11.66 3.51 -6.17
C ASP A 189 10.78 4.72 -6.53
N ALA A 190 9.50 4.69 -6.16
CA ALA A 190 8.62 5.85 -6.18
C ALA A 190 8.68 6.60 -4.83
N VAL A 191 9.07 7.88 -4.86
CA VAL A 191 9.07 8.76 -3.69
C VAL A 191 7.64 9.24 -3.45
N PHE A 192 6.90 8.53 -2.60
CA PHE A 192 5.46 8.67 -2.41
C PHE A 192 5.08 9.41 -1.10
N PHE A 193 4.08 10.28 -1.16
CA PHE A 193 3.60 11.07 -0.02
C PHE A 193 2.12 10.80 0.30
N ALA A 194 1.87 9.88 1.24
CA ALA A 194 0.52 9.51 1.68
C ALA A 194 -0.38 10.69 2.07
N ASP A 195 0.16 11.71 2.76
CA ASP A 195 -0.63 12.89 3.17
C ASP A 195 -1.03 13.78 1.99
N ARG A 196 -0.22 13.80 0.91
CA ARG A 196 -0.60 14.51 -0.32
C ARG A 196 -1.72 13.75 -1.02
N LEU A 197 -1.63 12.42 -1.06
CA LEU A 197 -2.68 11.58 -1.65
C LEU A 197 -4.02 11.76 -0.93
N ARG A 198 -4.05 11.81 0.40
CA ARG A 198 -5.29 12.06 1.18
C ARG A 198 -6.01 13.34 0.74
N ARG A 199 -5.25 14.40 0.39
CA ARG A 199 -5.84 15.66 -0.13
C ARG A 199 -6.36 15.55 -1.55
N VAL A 200 -5.72 14.72 -2.37
CA VAL A 200 -6.13 14.45 -3.74
C VAL A 200 -7.45 13.67 -3.74
N VAL A 201 -7.50 12.53 -3.04
CA VAL A 201 -8.64 11.60 -3.10
C VAL A 201 -9.96 12.18 -2.59
N MET A 202 -9.92 13.20 -1.74
CA MET A 202 -11.13 13.94 -1.33
C MET A 202 -11.87 14.60 -2.50
N ASN A 203 -11.20 14.85 -3.63
CA ASN A 203 -11.82 15.40 -4.84
C ASN A 203 -12.34 14.31 -5.80
N HIS A 204 -12.20 13.04 -5.42
CA HIS A 204 -12.56 11.88 -6.23
C HIS A 204 -13.47 10.94 -5.42
N PRO A 205 -14.68 11.37 -5.04
CA PRO A 205 -15.57 10.56 -4.20
C PRO A 205 -15.90 9.24 -4.89
N GLU A 206 -15.83 8.13 -4.14
CA GLU A 206 -16.20 6.82 -4.65
C GLU A 206 -17.69 6.77 -5.04
N ASP A 207 -17.98 6.17 -6.20
CA ASP A 207 -19.35 5.83 -6.63
C ASP A 207 -19.62 4.32 -6.50
N ASP A 208 -20.83 3.89 -6.83
CA ASP A 208 -21.27 2.49 -6.68
C ASP A 208 -20.43 1.50 -7.50
N ARG A 209 -19.80 1.93 -8.59
CA ARG A 209 -18.89 1.09 -9.40
C ARG A 209 -17.43 1.25 -8.99
N GLY A 210 -17.13 2.31 -8.26
CA GLY A 210 -15.80 2.70 -7.85
C GLY A 210 -15.16 3.71 -8.80
N VAL A 211 -14.06 4.26 -8.33
CA VAL A 211 -13.21 5.18 -9.08
C VAL A 211 -11.76 4.76 -8.95
N TYR A 212 -10.99 4.92 -10.01
CA TYR A 212 -9.54 4.83 -9.95
C TYR A 212 -8.92 6.00 -10.70
N LEU A 213 -7.67 6.28 -10.36
CA LEU A 213 -7.01 7.49 -10.82
C LEU A 213 -5.96 7.18 -11.89
N ASN A 214 -6.11 7.85 -13.03
CA ASN A 214 -5.15 7.88 -14.11
C ASN A 214 -4.10 8.96 -13.87
N ASN A 215 -2.85 8.56 -13.72
CA ASN A 215 -1.74 9.44 -13.35
C ASN A 215 -0.99 10.05 -14.56
N CYS A 216 -1.20 9.55 -15.79
CA CYS A 216 -0.54 10.05 -16.98
C CYS A 216 -1.52 10.26 -18.14
N ARG A 217 -1.27 11.27 -18.99
CA ARG A 217 -2.13 11.57 -20.15
C ARG A 217 -2.11 10.46 -21.20
N MET A 218 -1.07 9.62 -21.20
CA MET A 218 -0.88 8.53 -22.16
C MET A 218 -1.47 7.19 -21.68
N GLY A 219 -1.90 7.09 -20.42
CA GLY A 219 -2.35 5.83 -19.81
C GLY A 219 -2.06 5.84 -18.32
N MET A 220 -2.59 4.89 -17.56
CA MET A 220 -2.21 4.76 -16.16
C MET A 220 -0.84 4.08 -16.10
N HIS A 221 0.12 4.69 -15.39
CA HIS A 221 1.47 4.16 -15.27
C HIS A 221 1.70 3.48 -13.92
N GLY A 222 2.41 2.35 -13.94
CA GLY A 222 2.59 1.47 -12.79
C GLY A 222 3.25 2.01 -11.51
N PRO A 223 4.16 3.02 -11.53
CA PRO A 223 4.87 3.41 -10.31
C PRO A 223 3.98 3.86 -9.14
N LEU A 224 2.78 4.34 -9.43
CA LEU A 224 1.76 4.65 -8.43
C LEU A 224 0.36 4.39 -8.99
N GLU A 225 -0.34 3.39 -8.47
CA GLU A 225 -1.71 3.07 -8.87
C GLU A 225 -2.66 3.22 -7.68
N VAL A 226 -3.77 3.95 -7.88
CA VAL A 226 -4.67 4.37 -6.81
C VAL A 226 -6.11 3.98 -7.15
N PHE A 227 -6.67 3.07 -6.36
CA PHE A 227 -8.00 2.51 -6.55
C PHE A 227 -8.87 2.73 -5.32
N SER A 228 -10.11 3.13 -5.54
CA SER A 228 -11.12 3.10 -4.47
C SER A 228 -11.48 1.66 -4.12
N ARG A 229 -12.03 1.43 -2.92
CA ARG A 229 -12.45 0.10 -2.45
C ARG A 229 -13.37 -0.64 -3.43
N ASN A 230 -14.38 0.02 -3.98
CA ASN A 230 -15.31 -0.53 -4.96
C ASN A 230 -14.61 -0.81 -6.30
N ALA A 231 -13.61 -0.01 -6.71
CA ALA A 231 -12.81 -0.32 -7.90
C ALA A 231 -11.99 -1.60 -7.70
N VAL A 232 -11.45 -1.84 -6.49
CA VAL A 232 -10.79 -3.11 -6.15
C VAL A 232 -11.77 -4.28 -6.12
N ALA A 233 -12.98 -4.09 -5.61
CA ALA A 233 -14.03 -5.12 -5.66
C ALA A 233 -14.48 -5.44 -7.09
N ALA A 234 -14.62 -4.41 -7.94
CA ALA A 234 -14.91 -4.57 -9.36
C ALA A 234 -13.79 -5.31 -10.08
N TRP A 235 -12.52 -5.00 -9.76
CA TRP A 235 -11.36 -5.74 -10.25
C TRP A 235 -11.46 -7.21 -9.87
N GLU A 236 -11.62 -7.53 -8.57
CA GLU A 236 -11.71 -8.91 -8.06
C GLU A 236 -12.71 -9.76 -8.83
N GLY A 237 -13.94 -9.24 -9.00
CA GLY A 237 -15.04 -9.93 -9.65
C GLY A 237 -14.93 -10.02 -11.18
N ALA A 238 -13.99 -9.31 -11.81
CA ALA A 238 -13.89 -9.17 -13.25
C ALA A 238 -12.65 -9.77 -13.89
N ARG A 239 -11.58 -10.05 -13.14
CA ARG A 239 -10.28 -10.51 -13.69
C ARG A 239 -10.41 -11.60 -14.75
N GLY A 240 -11.14 -12.67 -14.43
CA GLY A 240 -11.34 -13.79 -15.36
C GLY A 240 -12.07 -13.39 -16.66
N ARG A 241 -13.07 -12.51 -16.56
CA ARG A 241 -13.78 -11.98 -17.74
C ARG A 241 -12.88 -11.08 -18.58
N CYS A 242 -12.06 -10.25 -17.94
CA CYS A 242 -11.11 -9.38 -18.64
C CYS A 242 -10.04 -10.19 -19.38
N ILE A 243 -9.48 -11.23 -18.75
CA ILE A 243 -8.55 -12.15 -19.42
C ILE A 243 -9.20 -12.76 -20.67
N ALA A 244 -10.42 -13.32 -20.54
CA ALA A 244 -11.11 -13.91 -21.69
C ALA A 244 -11.43 -12.87 -22.79
N HIS A 245 -11.84 -11.66 -22.40
CA HIS A 245 -12.16 -10.58 -23.34
C HIS A 245 -10.93 -10.15 -24.14
N PHE A 246 -9.81 -9.87 -23.46
CA PHE A 246 -8.60 -9.38 -24.10
C PHE A 246 -7.87 -10.46 -24.89
N SER A 247 -7.84 -11.72 -24.42
CA SER A 247 -7.30 -12.84 -25.19
C SER A 247 -8.01 -12.99 -26.54
N ARG A 248 -9.33 -12.75 -26.58
CA ARG A 248 -10.09 -12.76 -27.84
C ARG A 248 -9.80 -11.54 -28.70
N LEU A 249 -9.72 -10.35 -28.09
CA LEU A 249 -9.48 -9.09 -28.81
C LEU A 249 -8.10 -9.08 -29.48
N CYS A 250 -7.08 -9.57 -28.78
CA CYS A 250 -5.69 -9.56 -29.22
C CYS A 250 -5.25 -10.84 -29.96
N ASN A 251 -6.17 -11.80 -30.16
CA ASN A 251 -5.88 -13.12 -30.73
C ASN A 251 -4.72 -13.84 -29.98
N GLY A 252 -4.76 -13.80 -28.65
CA GLY A 252 -3.67 -14.23 -27.77
C GLY A 252 -3.35 -13.18 -26.71
N ASP A 253 -2.15 -13.24 -26.15
CA ASP A 253 -1.68 -12.24 -25.18
C ASP A 253 -1.52 -10.86 -25.85
N CYS A 254 -2.14 -9.83 -25.27
CA CYS A 254 -2.01 -8.45 -25.73
C CYS A 254 -0.60 -7.88 -25.51
N LYS A 255 0.27 -8.57 -24.75
CA LYS A 255 1.63 -8.13 -24.40
C LYS A 255 1.62 -6.74 -23.75
N TRP A 256 0.65 -6.55 -22.86
CA TRP A 256 0.48 -5.36 -22.07
C TRP A 256 1.20 -5.52 -20.73
N GLY A 257 1.73 -4.41 -20.21
CA GLY A 257 2.10 -4.30 -18.80
C GLY A 257 0.86 -4.40 -17.92
N GLU A 258 1.04 -4.74 -16.65
CA GLU A 258 -0.11 -4.91 -15.74
C GLU A 258 -0.94 -3.63 -15.60
N ASP A 259 -0.28 -2.48 -15.45
CA ASP A 259 -0.91 -1.17 -15.31
C ASP A 259 -1.92 -0.89 -16.43
N MET A 260 -1.53 -1.14 -17.67
CA MET A 260 -2.43 -1.03 -18.82
C MET A 260 -3.52 -2.12 -18.80
N PHE A 261 -3.21 -3.36 -18.40
CA PHE A 261 -4.22 -4.42 -18.34
C PHE A 261 -5.34 -4.08 -17.36
N ILE A 262 -5.02 -3.67 -16.14
CA ILE A 262 -6.01 -3.32 -15.12
C ILE A 262 -6.76 -2.03 -15.50
N ASP A 263 -6.08 -1.02 -16.07
CA ASP A 263 -6.70 0.21 -16.60
C ASP A 263 -7.76 -0.12 -17.66
N GLN A 264 -7.41 -0.94 -18.66
CA GLN A 264 -8.34 -1.34 -19.71
C GLN A 264 -9.48 -2.21 -19.18
N CYS A 265 -9.21 -3.13 -18.25
CA CYS A 265 -10.25 -3.95 -17.64
C CYS A 265 -11.28 -3.09 -16.89
N LEU A 266 -10.81 -2.23 -15.99
CA LEU A 266 -11.68 -1.39 -15.17
C LEU A 266 -12.45 -0.39 -16.03
N TRP A 267 -11.77 0.29 -16.97
CA TRP A 267 -12.40 1.34 -17.77
C TRP A 267 -13.30 0.80 -18.89
N LYS A 268 -12.80 -0.14 -19.71
CA LYS A 268 -13.49 -0.57 -20.92
C LYS A 268 -14.45 -1.74 -20.69
N VAL A 269 -14.15 -2.61 -19.73
CA VAL A 269 -14.93 -3.83 -19.49
C VAL A 269 -15.86 -3.67 -18.28
N GLN A 270 -15.37 -3.13 -17.17
CA GLN A 270 -16.18 -2.93 -15.96
C GLN A 270 -16.85 -1.56 -15.89
N LEU A 271 -16.47 -0.62 -16.77
CA LEU A 271 -17.02 0.74 -16.81
C LEU A 271 -16.94 1.44 -15.44
N VAL A 272 -15.84 1.19 -14.73
CA VAL A 272 -15.45 1.91 -13.50
C VAL A 272 -14.99 3.30 -13.90
N ARG A 273 -15.30 4.29 -13.05
CA ARG A 273 -14.96 5.67 -13.33
C ARG A 273 -13.44 5.87 -13.29
N ARG A 274 -12.91 6.50 -14.34
CA ARG A 274 -11.48 6.75 -14.53
C ARG A 274 -11.24 8.24 -14.53
N ASP A 275 -10.66 8.76 -13.45
CA ASP A 275 -10.38 10.18 -13.30
C ASP A 275 -8.93 10.49 -13.63
N PHE A 276 -8.66 11.50 -14.44
CA PHE A 276 -7.30 11.99 -14.62
C PHE A 276 -6.90 12.92 -13.47
N GLU A 277 -5.78 12.61 -12.82
CA GLU A 277 -5.19 13.45 -11.78
C GLU A 277 -3.69 13.61 -12.00
N GLY A 278 -3.32 14.70 -12.66
CA GLY A 278 -1.93 15.00 -13.04
C GLY A 278 -1.01 15.34 -11.88
N ARG A 279 -1.52 15.46 -10.64
CA ARG A 279 -0.69 15.60 -9.44
C ARG A 279 -0.25 14.25 -8.87
N LEU A 280 -0.76 13.11 -9.36
CA LEU A 280 -0.42 11.82 -8.78
C LEU A 280 1.04 11.43 -8.96
N LEU A 281 1.55 11.55 -10.19
CA LEU A 281 2.87 11.04 -10.54
C LEU A 281 3.56 12.02 -11.47
N VAL A 282 4.80 12.35 -11.14
CA VAL A 282 5.74 12.96 -12.09
C VAL A 282 6.88 11.97 -12.29
N GLU A 283 7.10 11.59 -13.55
CA GLU A 283 8.13 10.62 -13.89
C GLU A 283 8.75 10.84 -15.27
N ASP A 284 9.90 10.22 -15.51
CA ASP A 284 10.66 10.27 -16.76
C ASP A 284 9.91 9.74 -17.99
N HIS A 285 8.91 8.87 -17.81
CA HIS A 285 8.12 8.28 -18.90
C HIS A 285 6.77 8.98 -19.18
N CYS A 286 6.43 10.06 -18.46
CA CYS A 286 5.18 10.81 -18.66
C CYS A 286 5.42 12.30 -19.00
N ALA A 287 6.38 12.58 -19.89
CA ALA A 287 6.71 13.95 -20.34
C ALA A 287 6.86 14.95 -19.16
N PRO A 288 7.77 14.68 -18.22
CA PRO A 288 7.89 15.49 -17.01
C PRO A 288 8.45 16.89 -17.34
N PRO A 289 8.19 17.89 -16.50
CA PRO A 289 8.84 19.19 -16.65
C PRO A 289 10.36 19.07 -16.49
N PRO A 290 11.15 20.02 -17.00
CA PRO A 290 12.56 20.14 -16.66
C PRO A 290 12.75 20.15 -15.14
N ASP A 291 13.87 19.60 -14.68
CA ASP A 291 14.22 19.57 -13.25
C ASP A 291 13.25 18.83 -12.32
N TRP A 292 12.33 18.01 -12.85
CA TRP A 292 11.38 17.23 -12.06
C TRP A 292 12.04 16.36 -10.98
N TRP A 293 13.23 15.85 -11.27
CA TRP A 293 14.04 15.00 -10.38
C TRP A 293 14.50 15.72 -9.11
N GLN A 294 14.39 17.06 -9.05
CA GLN A 294 14.65 17.83 -7.85
C GLN A 294 13.50 17.75 -6.83
N CYS A 295 12.32 17.23 -7.21
CA CYS A 295 11.17 16.99 -6.34
C CYS A 295 10.62 18.21 -5.60
N ARG A 296 10.77 19.41 -6.20
CA ARG A 296 10.40 20.68 -5.57
C ARG A 296 8.91 21.02 -5.67
N ASN A 297 8.10 20.20 -6.35
CA ASN A 297 6.67 20.44 -6.44
C ASN A 297 5.94 19.89 -5.21
N ALA A 298 5.42 20.77 -4.34
CA ALA A 298 4.72 20.38 -3.11
C ALA A 298 3.32 19.78 -3.34
N SER A 299 2.72 19.93 -4.52
CA SER A 299 1.40 19.38 -4.82
C SER A 299 1.45 17.95 -5.37
N VAL A 300 2.60 17.50 -5.87
CA VAL A 300 2.76 16.18 -6.49
C VAL A 300 2.81 15.07 -5.44
N VAL A 301 2.09 13.97 -5.66
CA VAL A 301 1.93 12.85 -4.72
C VAL A 301 3.10 11.87 -4.78
N ALA A 302 3.65 11.62 -5.97
CA ALA A 302 4.82 10.77 -6.13
C ALA A 302 5.77 11.25 -7.24
N PHE A 303 7.06 10.98 -7.05
CA PHE A 303 8.10 11.17 -8.07
C PHE A 303 8.80 9.84 -8.34
N HIS A 304 9.11 9.54 -9.60
CA HIS A 304 9.71 8.27 -9.99
C HIS A 304 10.57 8.44 -11.26
N PRO A 305 11.68 7.70 -11.46
CA PRO A 305 12.30 6.73 -10.55
C PRO A 305 13.42 7.30 -9.67
N PHE A 306 13.62 6.71 -8.48
CA PHE A 306 14.76 6.96 -7.59
C PHE A 306 15.39 5.64 -7.12
N LYS A 307 16.32 5.10 -7.93
CA LYS A 307 16.86 3.75 -7.77
C LYS A 307 18.02 3.59 -6.77
N ASN A 308 18.29 4.63 -5.98
CA ASN A 308 19.28 4.58 -4.90
C ASN A 308 18.80 5.39 -3.70
N VAL A 309 19.32 5.04 -2.52
CA VAL A 309 18.89 5.62 -1.23
C VAL A 309 19.13 7.12 -1.17
N ASP A 310 20.31 7.60 -1.57
CA ASP A 310 20.67 9.03 -1.46
C ASP A 310 19.76 9.91 -2.33
N GLY A 311 19.52 9.51 -3.58
CA GLY A 311 18.61 10.20 -4.49
C GLY A 311 17.17 10.21 -3.97
N TYR A 312 16.71 9.09 -3.42
CA TYR A 312 15.39 8.98 -2.81
C TYR A 312 15.25 9.93 -1.61
N GLU A 313 16.21 9.90 -0.68
CA GLU A 313 16.20 10.76 0.51
C GLU A 313 16.29 12.24 0.15
N GLN A 314 17.12 12.59 -0.85
CA GLN A 314 17.24 13.96 -1.33
C GLN A 314 15.93 14.46 -1.95
N CYS A 315 15.28 13.64 -2.79
CA CYS A 315 13.98 13.94 -3.36
C CYS A 315 12.93 14.13 -2.26
N ALA A 316 12.89 13.21 -1.29
CA ALA A 316 11.96 13.28 -0.15
C ALA A 316 12.20 14.56 0.68
N ALA A 317 13.45 14.90 0.97
CA ALA A 317 13.83 16.10 1.72
C ALA A 317 13.39 17.37 0.98
N ASN A 318 13.70 17.49 -0.31
CA ASN A 318 13.31 18.64 -1.13
C ASN A 318 11.78 18.81 -1.18
N ALA A 319 11.05 17.72 -1.38
CA ALA A 319 9.60 17.75 -1.42
C ALA A 319 9.02 18.19 -0.07
N MET A 320 9.61 17.75 1.05
CA MET A 320 9.13 18.11 2.40
C MET A 320 9.56 19.50 2.87
N SER A 321 10.58 20.12 2.26
CA SER A 321 11.02 21.48 2.58
C SER A 321 10.19 22.56 1.88
N VAL A 322 9.50 22.23 0.78
CA VAL A 322 8.71 23.20 0.02
C VAL A 322 7.42 23.53 0.80
N GLY A 323 7.30 24.78 1.26
CA GLY A 323 6.15 25.27 2.03
C GLY A 323 6.32 25.23 3.55
N ARG A 324 7.55 25.03 4.05
CA ARG A 324 7.95 25.50 5.39
C ARG A 324 8.40 26.96 5.32
#